data_AF-A0A2D3R8V3-F1
#
_entry.id   AF-A0A2D3R8V3-F1
#
_cell.length_a   1.000
_cell.length_b   1.000
_cell.length_c   1.000
_cell.angle_alpha   90.00
_cell.angle_beta   90.00
_cell.angle_gamma   90.00
#
_symmetry.space_group_name_H-M   'P 1'
#
loop_
_entity.id
_entity.type
_entity.pdbx_description
1 polymer ?
#
loop_
_entity_poly.entity_id
_entity_poly.type
_entity_poly.pdbx_seq_one_letter_code
_entity_poly.pdbx_strand_id
1 'polypeptide(L)'
;MELNDFEEETNPISLQRRSFHYDLPLIFGQCKRITVCQDCRQIVTDAKTLVPSVIEDCMPIDAIRKLAQDPKPHQGHVIDRPEIIRVVEANTQWAKAAEDFWIHRDHANDIAFHQLRLVRNTGLSDSAARRQLIPELVAAKKLPGFESDEWFDWLIAESKRSF
;
A
#
# COMPACT_ATOMS: atom_id res chain seq x y z
N MET A 1 0.03 9.93 -17.31
CA MET A 1 -0.49 8.76 -16.56
C MET A 1 0.38 8.60 -15.33
N GLU A 2 -0.17 8.08 -14.24
CA GLU A 2 0.59 7.86 -13.00
C GLU A 2 0.69 6.36 -12.71
N LEU A 3 1.82 5.94 -12.16
CA LEU A 3 2.05 4.63 -11.54
C LEU A 3 2.63 4.85 -10.14
N ASN A 4 2.44 3.87 -9.26
CA ASN A 4 2.98 3.93 -7.91
C ASN A 4 4.38 3.31 -7.86
N ASP A 5 5.28 3.99 -7.18
CA ASP A 5 6.61 3.51 -6.84
C ASP A 5 6.72 3.40 -5.33
N PHE A 6 7.20 2.27 -4.84
CA PHE A 6 7.17 1.95 -3.42
C PHE A 6 8.58 1.97 -2.85
N GLU A 7 8.70 2.49 -1.63
CA GLU A 7 9.94 2.45 -0.85
C GLU A 7 9.77 1.56 0.37
N GLU A 8 10.81 0.78 0.66
CA GLU A 8 10.84 -0.13 1.80
C GLU A 8 10.72 0.63 3.12
N GLU A 9 9.99 0.04 4.07
CA GLU A 9 9.89 0.58 5.42
C GLU A 9 11.23 0.41 6.14
N THR A 10 11.69 1.51 6.74
CA THR A 10 12.95 1.57 7.49
C THR A 10 12.72 1.81 8.99
N ASN A 11 11.51 2.21 9.37
CA ASN A 11 11.17 2.44 10.77
C ASN A 11 10.99 1.10 11.51
N PRO A 12 11.82 0.79 12.52
CA PRO A 12 11.79 -0.50 13.21
C PRO A 12 10.47 -0.74 13.96
N ILE A 13 9.81 0.31 14.44
CA ILE A 13 8.52 0.18 15.14
C ILE A 13 7.43 -0.22 14.14
N SER A 14 7.38 0.43 12.99
CA SER A 14 6.39 0.12 11.95
C SER A 14 6.65 -1.27 11.36
N LEU A 15 7.91 -1.66 11.16
CA LEU A 15 8.28 -3.03 10.77
C LEU A 15 7.79 -4.05 11.79
N GLN A 16 8.10 -3.87 13.08
CA GLN A 16 7.69 -4.80 14.14
C GLN A 16 6.16 -4.94 14.24
N ARG A 17 5.43 -3.82 14.15
CA ARG A 17 3.96 -3.81 14.22
C ARG A 17 3.34 -4.46 12.99
N ARG A 18 3.85 -4.21 11.79
CA ARG A 18 3.33 -4.83 10.56
C ARG A 18 3.71 -6.31 10.45
N SER A 19 4.90 -6.69 10.90
CA SER A 19 5.34 -8.09 10.95
C SER A 19 4.54 -8.93 11.94
N PHE A 20 3.87 -8.32 12.92
CA PHE A 20 3.03 -9.03 13.87
C PHE A 20 1.86 -9.77 13.18
N HIS A 21 1.33 -9.20 12.10
CA HIS A 21 0.19 -9.78 11.38
C HIS A 21 0.63 -10.60 10.16
N TYR A 22 1.71 -10.20 9.49
CA TYR A 22 2.17 -10.83 8.27
C TYR A 22 3.69 -10.95 8.26
N ASP A 23 4.20 -12.19 8.15
CA ASP A 23 5.62 -12.45 7.92
C ASP A 23 5.92 -12.26 6.42
N LEU A 24 5.85 -11.00 5.97
CA LEU A 24 6.19 -10.63 4.60
C LEU A 24 7.69 -10.34 4.50
N PRO A 25 8.38 -10.87 3.46
CA PRO A 25 9.79 -10.59 3.24
C PRO A 25 10.06 -9.13 2.85
N LEU A 26 9.01 -8.39 2.45
CA LEU A 26 9.07 -7.02 1.98
C LEU A 26 7.88 -6.25 2.56
N ILE A 27 8.16 -5.09 3.17
CA ILE A 27 7.14 -4.20 3.74
C ILE A 27 7.43 -2.80 3.19
N PHE A 28 6.47 -2.21 2.49
CA PHE A 28 6.61 -0.83 2.01
C PHE A 28 6.17 0.17 3.06
N GLY A 29 6.93 1.25 3.26
CA GLY A 29 6.59 2.33 4.18
C GLY A 29 6.02 3.56 3.48
N GLN A 30 6.30 3.72 2.19
CA GLN A 30 5.88 4.88 1.40
C GLN A 30 5.53 4.47 -0.02
N CYS A 31 4.65 5.27 -0.63
CA CYS A 31 4.32 5.22 -2.04
C CYS A 31 4.53 6.62 -2.64
N LYS A 32 5.06 6.67 -3.85
CA LYS A 32 5.26 7.89 -4.64
C LYS A 32 4.60 7.70 -5.98
N ARG A 33 3.88 8.73 -6.43
CA ARG A 33 3.31 8.71 -7.78
C ARG A 33 4.34 9.21 -8.77
N ILE A 34 4.62 8.38 -9.77
CA ILE A 34 5.53 8.70 -10.86
C ILE A 34 4.73 8.86 -12.14
N THR A 35 5.02 9.95 -12.87
CA THR A 35 4.43 10.16 -14.19
C THR A 35 5.12 9.28 -15.22
N VAL A 36 4.32 8.51 -15.96
CA VAL A 36 4.78 7.65 -17.05
C VAL A 36 4.05 7.98 -18.36
N CYS A 37 4.64 7.57 -19.48
CA CYS A 37 3.97 7.63 -20.78
C CYS A 37 2.85 6.59 -20.88
N GLN A 38 2.00 6.73 -21.91
CA GLN A 38 0.89 5.81 -22.17
C GLN A 38 1.38 4.38 -22.40
N ASP A 39 2.49 4.20 -23.11
CA ASP A 39 3.01 2.87 -23.45
C ASP A 39 3.54 2.12 -22.21
N CYS A 40 4.27 2.80 -21.31
CA CYS A 40 4.68 2.23 -20.02
C CYS A 40 3.47 1.82 -19.16
N ARG A 41 2.38 2.60 -19.19
CA ARG A 41 1.15 2.24 -18.50
C ARG A 41 0.46 1.03 -19.14
N GLN A 42 0.54 0.91 -20.46
CA GLN A 42 -0.04 -0.22 -21.20
C GLN A 42 0.59 -1.55 -20.79
N ILE A 43 1.88 -1.58 -20.42
CA ILE A 43 2.56 -2.78 -19.89
C ILE A 43 1.81 -3.37 -18.68
N VAL A 44 1.41 -2.51 -17.75
CA VAL A 44 0.67 -2.90 -16.54
C VAL A 44 -0.75 -3.38 -16.90
N THR A 45 -1.40 -2.71 -17.85
CA THR A 45 -2.72 -3.12 -18.36
C THR A 45 -2.65 -4.50 -19.03
N ASP A 46 -1.61 -4.75 -19.81
CA ASP A 46 -1.39 -6.03 -20.48
C ASP A 46 -1.07 -7.11 -19.46
N ALA A 47 -0.25 -6.82 -18.43
CA ALA A 47 0.02 -7.73 -17.32
C ALA A 47 -1.28 -8.20 -16.63
N LYS A 48 -2.20 -7.29 -16.31
CA LYS A 48 -3.51 -7.62 -15.73
C LYS A 48 -4.39 -8.45 -16.65
N THR A 49 -4.26 -8.25 -17.96
CA THR A 49 -5.00 -9.03 -18.96
C THR A 49 -4.45 -10.45 -19.09
N LEU A 50 -3.12 -10.58 -19.05
CA LEU A 50 -2.41 -11.85 -19.20
C LEU A 50 -2.43 -12.70 -17.93
N VAL A 51 -2.41 -12.07 -16.75
CA VAL A 51 -2.41 -12.72 -15.44
C VAL A 51 -3.57 -12.20 -14.60
N PRO A 52 -4.76 -12.83 -14.65
CA PRO A 52 -6.00 -12.27 -14.09
C PRO A 52 -6.03 -12.01 -12.57
N SER A 53 -5.07 -12.54 -11.81
CA SER A 53 -4.98 -12.39 -10.36
C SER A 53 -4.11 -11.22 -9.89
N VAL A 54 -3.52 -10.45 -10.81
CA VAL A 54 -2.55 -9.41 -10.44
C VAL A 54 -3.20 -8.06 -10.24
N ILE A 55 -2.71 -7.35 -9.23
CA ILE A 55 -3.09 -5.97 -8.95
C ILE A 55 -2.38 -4.99 -9.90
N GLU A 56 -2.75 -3.72 -9.84
CA GLU A 56 -2.08 -2.67 -10.62
C GLU A 56 -0.60 -2.55 -10.28
N ASP A 57 -0.25 -2.67 -9.00
CA ASP A 57 1.11 -2.55 -8.47
C ASP A 57 1.87 -3.89 -8.49
N CYS A 58 1.69 -4.68 -9.55
CA CYS A 58 2.22 -6.05 -9.63
C CYS A 58 3.73 -6.15 -9.88
N MET A 59 4.39 -5.04 -10.21
CA MET A 59 5.84 -5.01 -10.48
C MET A 59 6.43 -3.63 -10.18
N PRO A 60 7.73 -3.55 -9.86
CA PRO A 60 8.41 -2.28 -9.63
C PRO A 60 8.60 -1.48 -10.92
N ILE A 61 8.75 -0.15 -10.79
CA ILE A 61 8.99 0.75 -11.93
C ILE A 61 10.25 0.36 -12.72
N ASP A 62 11.29 -0.13 -12.04
CA ASP A 62 12.50 -0.59 -12.71
C ASP A 62 12.26 -1.84 -13.59
N ALA A 63 11.30 -2.69 -13.25
CA ALA A 63 10.91 -3.81 -14.09
C ALA A 63 10.17 -3.32 -15.34
N ILE A 64 9.29 -2.33 -15.19
CA ILE A 64 8.60 -1.67 -16.32
C ILE A 64 9.63 -1.01 -17.26
N ARG A 65 10.63 -0.32 -16.69
CA ARG A 65 11.72 0.30 -17.48
C ARG A 65 12.49 -0.75 -18.27
N LYS A 66 12.80 -1.91 -17.67
CA LYS A 66 13.47 -3.02 -18.36
C LYS A 66 12.62 -3.61 -19.49
N LEU A 67 11.31 -3.76 -19.28
CA LEU A 67 10.37 -4.24 -20.31
C LEU A 67 10.22 -3.27 -21.48
N ALA A 68 10.22 -1.97 -21.21
CA ALA A 68 10.14 -0.93 -22.23
C ALA A 68 11.42 -0.82 -23.09
N GLN A 69 12.55 -1.38 -22.62
CA GLN A 69 13.84 -1.39 -23.29
C GLN A 69 14.35 0.03 -23.65
N ASP A 70 14.54 0.31 -24.95
CA ASP A 70 14.98 1.60 -25.50
C ASP A 70 13.76 2.35 -26.07
N PRO A 71 13.06 3.15 -25.25
CA PRO A 71 11.83 3.83 -25.66
C PRO A 71 12.13 4.84 -26.77
N LYS A 72 11.68 4.55 -28.00
CA LYS A 72 11.83 5.46 -29.13
C LYS A 72 10.67 6.46 -29.18
N PRO A 73 10.94 7.76 -29.40
CA PRO A 73 9.88 8.74 -29.60
C PRO A 73 8.94 8.32 -30.73
N HIS A 74 7.63 8.45 -30.50
CA HIS A 74 6.56 8.15 -31.46
C HIS A 74 6.47 6.68 -31.92
N GLN A 75 7.06 5.74 -31.18
CA GLN A 75 6.91 4.30 -31.42
C GLN A 75 6.43 3.62 -30.15
N GLY A 76 5.38 2.79 -30.28
CA GLY A 76 4.93 1.96 -29.17
C GLY A 76 6.00 0.97 -28.75
N HIS A 77 6.05 0.64 -27.45
CA HIS A 77 6.96 -0.38 -26.95
C HIS A 77 6.62 -1.74 -27.55
N VAL A 78 7.61 -2.41 -28.14
CA VAL A 78 7.46 -3.79 -28.59
C VAL A 78 7.79 -4.68 -27.39
N ILE A 79 6.76 -5.26 -26.78
CA ILE A 79 6.90 -6.03 -25.56
C ILE A 79 6.45 -7.46 -25.82
N ASP A 80 7.30 -8.40 -25.43
CA ASP A 80 6.99 -9.82 -25.51
C ASP A 80 6.06 -10.24 -24.37
N ARG A 81 4.90 -10.81 -24.71
CA ARG A 81 3.86 -11.19 -23.72
C ARG A 81 4.36 -12.26 -22.73
N PRO A 82 5.02 -13.35 -23.18
CA PRO A 82 5.76 -14.26 -22.29
C PRO A 82 6.68 -13.57 -21.30
N GLU A 83 7.38 -12.52 -21.71
CA GLU A 83 8.30 -11.78 -20.85
C GLU A 83 7.55 -10.99 -19.75
N ILE A 84 6.40 -10.39 -20.08
CA ILE A 84 5.53 -9.74 -19.07
C ILE A 84 5.12 -10.76 -17.99
N ILE A 85 4.65 -11.94 -18.40
CA ILE A 85 4.23 -13.00 -17.47
C ILE A 85 5.39 -13.39 -16.55
N ARG A 86 6.57 -13.64 -17.13
CA ARG A 86 7.77 -14.00 -16.37
C ARG A 86 8.15 -12.92 -15.34
N VAL A 87 8.11 -11.66 -15.73
CA VAL A 87 8.42 -10.53 -14.83
C VAL A 87 7.39 -10.43 -13.71
N VAL A 88 6.11 -10.56 -14.03
CA VAL A 88 5.03 -10.56 -13.01
C VAL A 88 5.24 -11.68 -12.00
N GLU A 89 5.46 -12.91 -12.45
CA GLU A 89 5.64 -14.07 -11.59
C GLU A 89 6.86 -13.90 -10.68
N ALA A 90 7.97 -13.40 -11.23
CA ALA A 90 9.18 -13.09 -10.48
C ALA A 90 8.98 -12.01 -9.41
N ASN A 91 7.98 -11.13 -9.58
CA ASN A 91 7.66 -10.03 -8.67
C ASN A 91 6.43 -10.29 -7.79
N THR A 92 6.05 -11.56 -7.60
CA THR A 92 4.90 -11.92 -6.74
C THR A 92 5.03 -11.36 -5.31
N GLN A 93 6.24 -11.31 -4.75
CA GLN A 93 6.46 -10.74 -3.41
C GLN A 93 6.24 -9.21 -3.38
N TRP A 94 6.62 -8.52 -4.46
CA TRP A 94 6.36 -7.08 -4.62
C TRP A 94 4.86 -6.80 -4.62
N ALA A 95 4.10 -7.54 -5.42
CA ALA A 95 2.65 -7.41 -5.51
C ALA A 95 1.97 -7.60 -4.14
N LYS A 96 2.41 -8.61 -3.37
CA LYS A 96 1.89 -8.85 -2.01
C LYS A 96 2.24 -7.71 -1.04
N ALA A 97 3.46 -7.18 -1.11
CA ALA A 97 3.87 -6.05 -0.28
C ALA A 97 3.09 -4.77 -0.62
N ALA A 98 2.76 -4.55 -1.90
CA ALA A 98 1.93 -3.43 -2.34
C ALA A 98 0.47 -3.60 -1.88
N GLU A 99 -0.08 -4.81 -1.94
CA GLU A 99 -1.41 -5.12 -1.38
C GLU A 99 -1.46 -4.85 0.13
N ASP A 100 -0.49 -5.36 0.90
CA ASP A 100 -0.38 -5.12 2.34
C ASP A 100 -0.24 -3.62 2.68
N PHE A 101 0.53 -2.88 1.88
CA PHE A 101 0.63 -1.43 2.00
C PHE A 101 -0.73 -0.74 1.89
N TRP A 102 -1.52 -1.08 0.87
CA TRP A 102 -2.84 -0.47 0.70
C TRP A 102 -3.82 -0.85 1.81
N ILE A 103 -3.82 -2.12 2.23
CA ILE A 103 -4.64 -2.60 3.35
C ILE A 103 -4.30 -1.84 4.63
N HIS A 104 -3.01 -1.73 4.96
CA HIS A 104 -2.53 -0.99 6.13
C HIS A 104 -2.92 0.49 6.07
N ARG A 105 -2.69 1.13 4.92
CA ARG A 105 -3.04 2.54 4.70
C ARG A 105 -4.52 2.79 4.92
N ASP A 106 -5.37 1.96 4.30
CA ASP A 106 -6.82 2.11 4.39
C ASP A 106 -7.30 1.83 5.81
N HIS A 107 -6.71 0.86 6.51
CA HIS A 107 -7.00 0.58 7.91
C HIS A 107 -6.64 1.75 8.84
N ALA A 108 -5.45 2.34 8.68
CA ALA A 108 -5.01 3.50 9.44
C ALA A 108 -5.93 4.71 9.21
N ASN A 109 -6.29 4.96 7.94
CA ASN A 109 -7.21 6.02 7.57
C ASN A 109 -8.62 5.80 8.14
N ASP A 110 -9.15 4.58 8.06
CA ASP A 110 -10.47 4.23 8.61
C ASP A 110 -10.56 4.56 10.10
N ILE A 111 -9.53 4.23 10.88
CA ILE A 111 -9.47 4.53 12.32
C ILE A 111 -9.41 6.04 12.55
N ALA A 112 -8.56 6.76 11.81
CA ALA A 112 -8.45 8.21 11.92
C ALA A 112 -9.76 8.93 11.54
N PHE A 113 -10.42 8.50 10.47
CA PHE A 113 -11.73 9.00 10.08
C PHE A 113 -12.79 8.67 11.12
N HIS A 114 -12.72 7.50 11.76
CA HIS A 114 -13.66 7.15 12.83
C HIS A 114 -13.50 8.09 14.03
N GLN A 115 -12.27 8.37 14.45
CA GLN A 115 -11.98 9.35 15.50
C GLN A 115 -12.48 10.74 15.12
N LEU A 116 -12.14 11.22 13.92
CA LEU A 116 -12.56 12.53 13.43
C LEU A 116 -14.09 12.67 13.42
N ARG A 117 -14.80 11.64 12.94
CA ARG A 117 -16.27 11.63 12.89
C ARG A 117 -16.87 11.66 14.29
N LEU A 118 -16.33 10.88 15.23
CA LEU A 118 -16.81 10.86 16.61
C LEU A 118 -16.64 12.24 17.26
N VAL A 119 -15.45 12.83 17.15
CA VAL A 119 -15.15 14.18 17.67
C VAL A 119 -16.09 15.22 17.09
N ARG A 120 -16.27 15.24 15.76
CA ARG A 120 -17.14 16.21 15.08
C ARG A 120 -18.62 16.05 15.46
N ASN A 121 -19.11 14.82 15.62
CA ASN A 121 -20.54 14.58 15.86
C ASN A 121 -20.94 14.77 17.33
N THR A 122 -20.01 14.63 18.26
CA THR A 122 -20.29 14.67 19.70
C THR A 122 -19.72 15.89 20.41
N GLY A 123 -18.76 16.59 19.80
CA GLY A 123 -18.00 17.66 20.44
C GLY A 123 -17.02 17.17 21.50
N LEU A 124 -16.76 15.86 21.59
CA LEU A 124 -15.78 15.29 22.50
C LEU A 124 -14.35 15.75 22.16
N SER A 125 -13.49 15.82 23.16
CA SER A 125 -12.05 15.97 22.95
C SER A 125 -11.45 14.68 22.37
N ASP A 126 -10.31 14.78 21.69
CA ASP A 126 -9.60 13.61 21.12
C ASP A 126 -9.33 12.52 22.15
N SER A 127 -8.95 12.91 23.38
CA SER A 127 -8.73 11.98 24.50
C SER A 127 -10.00 11.26 24.95
N ALA A 128 -11.15 11.96 24.96
CA ALA A 128 -12.43 11.34 25.28
C ALA A 128 -12.90 10.41 24.15
N ALA A 129 -12.76 10.83 22.89
CA ALA A 129 -13.04 9.98 21.73
C ALA A 129 -12.18 8.71 21.72
N ARG A 130 -10.88 8.83 22.04
CA ARG A 130 -9.95 7.70 22.16
C ARG A 130 -10.39 6.67 23.20
N ARG A 131 -10.80 7.12 24.40
CA ARG A 131 -11.29 6.23 25.46
C ARG A 131 -12.57 5.47 25.07
N GLN A 132 -13.40 6.05 24.21
CA GLN A 132 -14.60 5.41 23.70
C GLN A 132 -14.28 4.43 22.55
N LEU A 133 -13.39 4.81 21.64
CA LEU A 133 -13.12 4.05 20.42
C LEU A 133 -12.23 2.82 20.65
N ILE A 134 -11.23 2.89 21.52
CA ILE A 134 -10.30 1.76 21.71
C ILE A 134 -11.05 0.47 22.09
N PRO A 135 -11.95 0.44 23.10
CA PRO A 135 -12.71 -0.76 23.44
C PRO A 135 -13.58 -1.28 22.28
N GLU A 136 -14.19 -0.38 21.52
CA GLU A 136 -14.99 -0.72 20.34
C GLU A 136 -14.15 -1.38 19.26
N LEU A 137 -12.98 -0.81 18.94
CA LEU A 137 -12.06 -1.32 17.93
C LEU A 137 -11.43 -2.66 18.34
N VAL A 138 -11.13 -2.85 19.62
CA VAL A 138 -10.68 -4.14 20.16
C VAL A 138 -11.79 -5.19 20.04
N ALA A 139 -13.02 -4.86 20.43
CA ALA A 139 -14.17 -5.75 20.28
C ALA A 139 -14.45 -6.13 18.82
N ALA A 140 -14.24 -5.18 17.90
CA ALA A 140 -14.34 -5.39 16.45
C ALA A 140 -13.10 -6.10 15.84
N LYS A 141 -12.10 -6.46 16.64
CA LYS A 141 -10.82 -7.07 16.21
C LYS A 141 -10.03 -6.21 15.20
N LYS A 142 -10.23 -4.89 15.22
CA LYS A 142 -9.45 -3.91 14.45
C LYS A 142 -8.19 -3.47 15.18
N LEU A 143 -8.17 -3.60 16.51
CA LEU A 143 -6.97 -3.44 17.33
C LEU A 143 -6.68 -4.73 18.09
N PRO A 144 -5.42 -5.05 18.38
CA PRO A 144 -5.08 -6.09 19.34
C PRO A 144 -5.54 -5.69 20.73
N GLY A 145 -5.86 -6.67 21.58
CA GLY A 145 -6.29 -6.41 22.96
C GLY A 145 -5.17 -6.02 23.93
N PHE A 146 -3.91 -6.13 23.51
CA PHE A 146 -2.73 -5.71 24.27
C PHE A 146 -2.16 -4.43 23.65
N GLU A 147 -1.63 -3.53 24.48
CA GLU A 147 -1.05 -2.24 24.03
C GLU A 147 -1.97 -1.46 23.07
N SER A 148 -3.30 -1.61 23.26
CA SER A 148 -4.32 -1.10 22.33
C SER A 148 -4.21 0.42 22.14
N ASP A 149 -3.83 1.09 23.23
CA ASP A 149 -3.51 2.50 23.33
C ASP A 149 -2.37 2.89 22.38
N GLU A 150 -1.23 2.21 22.46
CA GLU A 150 -0.06 2.45 21.62
C GLU A 150 -0.32 2.06 20.15
N TRP A 151 -1.11 1.01 19.91
CA TRP A 151 -1.56 0.63 18.57
C TRP A 151 -2.46 1.68 17.93
N PHE A 152 -3.41 2.21 18.70
CA PHE A 152 -4.27 3.29 18.23
C PHE A 152 -3.45 4.52 17.89
N ASP A 153 -2.58 4.96 18.80
CA ASP A 153 -1.76 6.16 18.59
C ASP A 153 -0.80 6.01 17.39
N TRP A 154 -0.25 4.80 17.19
CA TRP A 154 0.54 4.46 16.00
C TRP A 154 -0.28 4.54 14.71
N LEU A 155 -1.48 3.95 14.65
CA LEU A 155 -2.34 4.00 13.45
C LEU A 155 -2.80 5.43 13.13
N ILE A 156 -3.06 6.26 14.15
CA ILE A 156 -3.33 7.69 13.95
C ILE A 156 -2.10 8.40 13.36
N ALA A 157 -0.89 8.10 13.83
CA ALA A 157 0.33 8.66 13.25
C ALA A 157 0.57 8.18 11.81
N GLU A 158 0.34 6.90 11.52
CA GLU A 158 0.45 6.31 10.18
C GLU A 158 -0.53 6.96 9.21
N SER A 159 -1.79 7.22 9.61
CA SER A 159 -2.77 7.91 8.75
C SER A 159 -2.34 9.32 8.29
N LYS A 160 -1.38 9.93 9.01
CA LYS A 160 -0.84 11.25 8.72
C LYS A 160 0.45 11.19 7.90
N ARG A 161 1.03 10.00 7.66
CA ARG A 161 2.17 9.85 6.76
C ARG A 161 1.69 10.15 5.34
N SER A 162 2.49 10.88 4.58
CA SER A 162 2.26 11.03 3.16
C SER A 162 2.52 9.69 2.49
N PHE A 163 1.46 9.07 1.98
CA PHE A 163 1.48 7.87 1.17
C PHE A 163 1.35 8.21 -0.32
#